data_AF-A0AAV5GRJ6-F1
#
_entry.id   AF-A0AAV5GRJ6-F1
#
_cell.length_a   1.000
_cell.length_b   1.000
_cell.length_c   1.000
_cell.angle_alpha   90.00
_cell.angle_beta   90.00
_cell.angle_gamma   90.00
#
_symmetry.space_group_name_H-M   'P 1'
#
loop_
_entity.id
_entity.type
_entity.pdbx_description
1 polymer ?
#
loop_
_entity_poly.entity_id
_entity_poly.type
_entity_poly.pdbx_seq_one_letter_code
_entity_poly.pdbx_strand_id
1 'polypeptide(L)'
;MGVDPGFKIGEKVNLLKIRETFHCGSMGGMLPVNSTNIMVIIADQTLGLYHDMWENGILHYTGTGKLGDQQLDGNPGYKNGKLYNSRSNGMQLHLFEVIKKGEYIYRGIVKLASQPYQEEQLDENGVNRKVWVFPLKLVEEEIKLDLLEEEELRTKLASFTDKDIPFEFIYNGKPKAKVDPVTINRIEIYKRSKSVSLNALAYAKFNCEINSTHESFIRKNSTKKYTEPHHLVPMAFSKEFSVNLDVEENIVSLCSNCHNLIHYGRDYLELLKILYVSRKKLLESAGIYISFERLAQMYQ
;
A
#
# COMPACT_ATOMS: atom_id res chain seq x y z
N MET A 1 6.32 2.88 17.23
CA MET A 1 4.85 2.72 17.14
C MET A 1 4.30 4.04 16.63
N GLY A 2 3.51 3.99 15.56
CA GLY A 2 2.80 5.16 15.06
C GLY A 2 1.80 5.67 16.11
N VAL A 3 1.43 6.94 16.03
CA VAL A 3 0.47 7.56 16.94
C VAL A 3 -0.75 7.90 16.11
N ASP A 4 -1.93 7.44 16.51
CA ASP A 4 -3.18 7.97 15.98
C ASP A 4 -3.37 9.38 16.55
N PRO A 5 -3.33 10.43 15.70
CA PRO A 5 -3.44 11.81 16.18
C PRO A 5 -4.88 12.22 16.49
N GLY A 6 -5.87 11.35 16.25
CA GLY A 6 -7.30 11.62 16.47
C GLY A 6 -7.93 12.57 15.44
N PHE A 7 -7.19 12.95 14.39
CA PHE A 7 -7.71 13.77 13.30
C PHE A 7 -8.50 12.93 12.30
N LYS A 8 -9.62 13.46 11.81
CA LYS A 8 -10.39 12.85 10.71
C LYS A 8 -9.89 13.36 9.36
N ILE A 9 -9.85 12.51 8.34
CA ILE A 9 -9.55 12.95 6.98
C ILE A 9 -10.54 14.05 6.56
N GLY A 10 -10.01 15.16 6.04
CA GLY A 10 -10.77 16.35 5.67
C GLY A 10 -11.03 17.33 6.82
N GLU A 11 -10.62 16.99 8.06
CA GLU A 11 -10.72 17.90 9.20
C GLU A 11 -9.86 19.14 8.98
N LYS A 12 -10.46 20.30 9.23
CA LYS A 12 -9.81 21.60 9.15
C LYS A 12 -9.34 22.00 10.54
N VAL A 13 -8.05 22.23 10.67
CA VAL A 13 -7.40 22.63 11.92
C VAL A 13 -6.48 23.83 11.70
N ASN A 14 -5.93 24.36 12.78
CA ASN A 14 -4.90 25.39 12.74
C ASN A 14 -3.53 24.82 13.17
N LEU A 15 -2.46 25.56 12.91
CA LEU A 15 -1.10 25.12 13.24
C LEU A 15 -0.90 24.87 14.75
N LEU A 16 -1.60 25.62 15.61
CA LEU A 16 -1.51 25.42 17.06
C LEU A 16 -1.99 24.01 17.44
N LYS A 17 -3.15 23.59 16.92
CA LYS A 17 -3.70 22.26 17.17
C LYS A 17 -2.78 21.15 16.67
N ILE A 18 -2.19 21.30 15.48
CA ILE A 18 -1.21 20.33 14.93
C ILE A 18 -0.02 20.20 15.89
N ARG A 19 0.52 21.33 16.37
CA ARG A 19 1.67 21.35 17.28
C ARG A 19 1.34 20.76 18.65
N GLU A 20 0.15 21.02 19.18
CA GLU A 20 -0.30 20.42 20.45
C GLU A 20 -0.46 18.91 20.34
N THR A 21 -1.01 18.42 19.22
CA THR A 21 -1.20 16.98 19.00
C THR A 21 0.10 16.23 18.75
N PHE A 22 0.98 16.77 17.89
CA PHE A 22 2.21 16.06 17.50
C PHE A 22 3.46 16.48 18.27
N HIS A 23 3.41 17.55 19.06
CA HIS A 23 4.56 18.17 19.71
C HIS A 23 5.69 18.53 18.72
N CYS A 24 5.32 18.94 17.51
CA CYS A 24 6.26 19.29 16.44
C CYS A 24 6.65 20.78 16.46
N GLY A 25 7.67 21.12 15.66
CA GLY A 25 8.07 22.51 15.43
C GLY A 25 7.00 23.36 14.71
N SER A 26 7.29 24.64 14.48
CA SER A 26 6.38 25.60 13.84
C SER A 26 6.85 26.16 12.50
N MET A 27 8.05 25.78 12.03
CA MET A 27 8.68 26.39 10.86
C MET A 27 8.96 25.39 9.73
N GLY A 28 8.50 25.76 8.54
CA GLY A 28 8.68 25.01 7.30
C GLY A 28 7.61 23.93 7.07
N GLY A 29 7.65 23.32 5.89
CA GLY A 29 6.71 22.28 5.48
C GLY A 29 6.98 20.91 6.08
N MET A 30 8.22 20.62 6.49
CA MET A 30 8.57 19.35 7.13
C MET A 30 8.89 19.56 8.61
N LEU A 31 8.12 18.87 9.45
CA LEU A 31 8.16 19.01 10.90
C LEU A 31 8.41 17.62 11.51
N PRO A 32 9.66 17.15 11.58
CA PRO A 32 9.98 15.93 12.31
C PRO A 32 9.62 16.09 13.79
N VAL A 33 9.01 15.06 14.37
CA VAL A 33 8.75 14.97 15.81
C VAL A 33 9.98 14.35 16.46
N ASN A 34 10.56 15.00 17.47
CA ASN A 34 11.85 14.55 18.03
C ASN A 34 11.71 13.33 18.96
N SER A 35 10.56 13.17 19.60
CA SER A 35 10.29 12.10 20.57
C SER A 35 9.80 10.80 19.94
N THR A 36 9.38 10.83 18.67
CA THR A 36 8.76 9.70 17.98
C THR A 36 9.31 9.57 16.56
N ASN A 37 9.08 8.42 15.92
CA ASN A 37 9.45 8.23 14.52
C ASN A 37 8.35 8.75 13.59
N ILE A 38 7.96 10.02 13.77
CA ILE A 38 6.87 10.69 13.06
C ILE A 38 7.40 11.95 12.38
N MET A 39 6.89 12.25 11.19
CA MET A 39 7.06 13.54 10.53
C MET A 39 5.71 14.08 10.08
N VAL A 40 5.43 15.34 10.41
CA VAL A 40 4.30 16.07 9.83
C VAL A 40 4.78 16.76 8.56
N ILE A 41 4.06 16.53 7.46
CA ILE A 41 4.26 17.14 6.15
C ILE A 41 3.13 18.15 5.93
N ILE A 42 3.50 19.39 5.64
CA ILE A 42 2.59 20.48 5.28
C ILE A 42 2.91 20.84 3.83
N ALA A 43 1.95 20.58 2.95
CA ALA A 43 1.94 21.03 1.56
C ALA A 43 1.12 22.31 1.47
N ASP A 44 1.80 23.45 1.34
CA ASP A 44 1.18 24.77 1.38
C ASP A 44 1.12 25.36 -0.04
N GLN A 45 -0.06 25.27 -0.65
CA GLN A 45 -0.32 25.78 -2.00
C GLN A 45 -0.47 27.30 -2.04
N THR A 46 -0.49 27.97 -0.89
CA THR A 46 -0.53 29.44 -0.82
C THR A 46 0.85 30.07 -0.97
N LEU A 47 1.91 29.28 -0.89
CA LEU A 47 3.30 29.71 -1.05
C LEU A 47 3.75 29.43 -2.49
N GLY A 48 3.83 30.46 -3.33
CA GLY A 48 4.26 30.33 -4.74
C GLY A 48 5.73 29.95 -4.96
N LEU A 49 6.44 29.47 -3.92
CA LEU A 49 7.85 29.09 -3.95
C LEU A 49 8.06 27.59 -4.25
N TYR A 50 7.03 26.76 -4.13
CA TYR A 50 7.12 25.32 -4.34
C TYR A 50 6.05 24.85 -5.32
N HIS A 51 6.45 24.01 -6.27
CA HIS A 51 5.56 23.41 -7.26
C HIS A 51 5.00 22.06 -6.76
N ASP A 52 4.49 22.04 -5.52
CA ASP A 52 3.85 20.83 -4.99
C ASP A 52 2.63 20.50 -5.84
N MET A 53 2.70 19.40 -6.59
CA MET A 53 1.66 19.01 -7.54
C MET A 53 1.15 17.61 -7.28
N TRP A 54 -0.17 17.45 -7.39
CA TRP A 54 -0.78 16.14 -7.46
C TRP A 54 -0.84 15.67 -8.91
N GLU A 55 -0.17 14.56 -9.20
CA GLU A 55 -0.23 13.88 -10.49
C GLU A 55 -0.56 12.41 -10.24
N ASN A 56 -1.64 11.91 -10.85
CA ASN A 56 -2.06 10.50 -10.72
C ASN A 56 -2.08 9.98 -9.26
N GLY A 57 -2.45 10.86 -8.32
CA GLY A 57 -2.59 10.57 -6.88
C GLY A 57 -1.30 10.38 -6.12
N ILE A 58 -0.24 10.85 -6.72
CA ILE A 58 1.04 11.05 -6.08
C ILE A 58 1.21 12.56 -5.91
N LEU A 59 1.48 12.98 -4.68
CA LEU A 59 1.91 14.34 -4.38
C LEU A 59 3.42 14.40 -4.60
N HIS A 60 3.85 15.17 -5.59
CA HIS A 60 5.25 15.50 -5.82
C HIS A 60 5.65 16.63 -4.86
N TYR A 61 6.07 16.24 -3.67
CA TYR A 61 6.35 17.18 -2.58
C TYR A 61 7.80 17.68 -2.62
N THR A 62 8.00 18.99 -2.64
CA THR A 62 9.34 19.58 -2.70
C THR A 62 9.99 19.62 -1.31
N GLY A 63 11.26 19.22 -1.24
CA GLY A 63 12.07 19.21 -0.03
C GLY A 63 12.32 20.60 0.55
N THR A 64 12.98 20.64 1.71
CA THR A 64 13.33 21.89 2.40
C THR A 64 14.70 22.43 1.99
N GLY A 65 14.93 23.70 2.31
CA GLY A 65 16.04 24.52 1.85
C GLY A 65 15.54 25.44 0.74
N LYS A 66 15.64 26.76 0.95
CA LYS A 66 15.11 27.79 0.03
C LYS A 66 16.16 28.40 -0.90
N LEU A 67 17.43 28.23 -0.57
CA LEU A 67 18.57 28.86 -1.22
C LEU A 67 19.58 27.79 -1.60
N GLY A 68 20.07 27.85 -2.83
CA GLY A 68 21.02 26.89 -3.39
C GLY A 68 20.49 25.45 -3.46
N ASP A 69 21.37 24.54 -3.88
CA ASP A 69 21.06 23.14 -4.06
C ASP A 69 20.69 22.46 -2.74
N GLN A 70 19.54 21.79 -2.72
CA GLN A 70 19.08 21.04 -1.56
C GLN A 70 19.95 19.80 -1.32
N GLN A 71 20.27 19.58 -0.05
CA GLN A 71 21.06 18.44 0.42
C GLN A 71 20.15 17.42 1.14
N LEU A 72 20.59 16.16 1.21
CA LEU A 72 19.94 15.13 2.03
C LEU A 72 20.46 15.09 3.46
N ASP A 73 21.57 15.75 3.75
CA ASP A 73 22.24 15.78 5.05
C ASP A 73 22.65 17.20 5.45
N GLY A 74 23.25 17.32 6.63
CA GLY A 74 23.63 18.62 7.19
C GLY A 74 22.43 19.52 7.53
N ASN A 75 22.70 20.80 7.78
CA ASN A 75 21.66 21.81 8.01
C ASN A 75 21.55 22.69 6.74
N PRO A 76 20.38 22.80 6.07
CA PRO A 76 19.04 22.34 6.46
C PRO A 76 18.63 20.94 5.94
N GLY A 77 19.53 20.20 5.27
CA GLY A 77 19.20 18.95 4.56
C GLY A 77 18.75 17.76 5.42
N TYR A 78 19.00 17.76 6.73
CA TYR A 78 18.66 16.64 7.61
C TYR A 78 17.17 16.23 7.54
N LYS A 79 16.26 17.18 7.27
CA LYS A 79 14.82 16.87 7.10
C LYS A 79 14.58 16.09 5.81
N ASN A 80 15.24 16.47 4.72
CA ASN A 80 15.21 15.75 3.45
C ASN A 80 15.73 14.32 3.65
N GLY A 81 16.85 14.15 4.36
CA GLY A 81 17.41 12.83 4.67
C GLY A 81 16.48 11.95 5.51
N LYS A 82 15.79 12.53 6.51
CA LYS A 82 14.77 11.80 7.27
C LYS A 82 13.66 11.29 6.35
N LEU A 83 13.09 12.16 5.51
CA LEU A 83 12.02 11.78 4.59
C LEU A 83 12.48 10.76 3.54
N TYR A 84 13.70 10.91 3.01
CA TYR A 84 14.32 9.99 2.05
C TYR A 84 14.41 8.57 2.62
N ASN A 85 14.81 8.43 3.88
CA ASN A 85 14.97 7.14 4.56
C ASN A 85 13.66 6.60 5.17
N SER A 86 12.53 7.31 5.03
CA SER A 86 11.24 6.91 5.62
C SER A 86 10.77 5.53 5.18
N ARG A 87 11.12 5.11 3.96
CA ARG A 87 10.74 3.81 3.38
C ARG A 87 11.32 2.62 4.13
N SER A 88 12.49 2.76 4.75
CA SER A 88 13.24 1.65 5.35
C SER A 88 13.32 1.72 6.88
N ASN A 89 12.92 2.83 7.50
CA ASN A 89 13.03 3.03 8.96
C ASN A 89 11.67 3.04 9.68
N GLY A 90 10.56 2.85 8.97
CA GLY A 90 9.22 2.83 9.55
C GLY A 90 8.72 4.19 10.06
N MET A 91 9.22 5.30 9.50
CA MET A 91 8.75 6.65 9.86
C MET A 91 7.33 6.88 9.34
N GLN A 92 6.42 7.26 10.23
CA GLN A 92 5.04 7.59 9.87
C GLN A 92 4.94 9.05 9.43
N LEU A 93 4.33 9.31 8.27
CA LEU A 93 4.20 10.65 7.69
C LEU A 93 2.74 11.08 7.73
N HIS A 94 2.44 12.21 8.39
CA HIS A 94 1.09 12.79 8.42
C HIS A 94 1.01 14.00 7.49
N LEU A 95 0.14 13.95 6.49
CA LEU A 95 -0.02 15.03 5.51
C LEU A 95 -1.13 16.00 5.91
N PHE A 96 -0.80 17.29 5.88
CA PHE A 96 -1.72 18.41 5.91
C PHE A 96 -1.57 19.25 4.64
N GLU A 97 -2.68 19.69 4.08
CA GLU A 97 -2.69 20.64 2.97
C GLU A 97 -3.21 22.01 3.39
N VAL A 98 -2.57 23.06 2.89
CA VAL A 98 -3.02 24.45 3.08
C VAL A 98 -3.42 25.00 1.73
N ILE A 99 -4.74 25.09 1.51
CA ILE A 99 -5.34 25.72 0.32
C ILE A 99 -5.66 27.19 0.62
N LYS A 100 -5.98 27.49 1.88
CA LYS A 100 -6.28 28.82 2.39
C LYS A 100 -5.37 29.09 3.59
N LYS A 101 -4.68 30.23 3.58
CA LYS A 101 -3.73 30.59 4.63
C LYS A 101 -4.36 30.47 6.03
N GLY A 102 -3.73 29.70 6.91
CA GLY A 102 -4.18 29.44 8.27
C GLY A 102 -5.16 28.28 8.45
N GLU A 103 -5.63 27.67 7.36
CA GLU A 103 -6.52 26.50 7.37
C GLU A 103 -5.76 25.27 6.86
N TYR A 104 -5.51 24.33 7.76
CA TYR A 104 -4.77 23.10 7.49
C TYR A 104 -5.76 21.94 7.42
N ILE A 105 -5.83 21.29 6.27
CA ILE A 105 -6.73 20.17 6.03
C ILE A 105 -5.94 18.88 6.23
N TYR A 106 -6.32 18.06 7.21
CA TYR A 106 -5.70 16.75 7.41
C TYR A 106 -6.06 15.80 6.26
N ARG A 107 -5.05 15.20 5.64
CA ARG A 107 -5.22 14.25 4.52
C ARG A 107 -5.00 12.79 4.90
N GLY A 108 -4.41 12.52 6.06
CA GLY A 108 -4.11 11.17 6.50
C GLY A 108 -2.62 10.82 6.44
N ILE A 109 -2.34 9.53 6.60
CA ILE A 109 -0.97 9.01 6.55
C ILE A 109 -0.53 8.84 5.09
N VAL A 110 0.70 9.26 4.80
CA VAL A 110 1.35 9.07 3.49
C VAL A 110 2.62 8.22 3.60
N LYS A 111 3.05 7.66 2.47
CA LYS A 111 4.35 6.98 2.31
C LYS A 111 4.99 7.39 0.97
N LEU A 112 6.29 7.18 0.84
CA LEU A 112 6.96 7.34 -0.46
C LEU A 112 6.37 6.37 -1.49
N ALA A 113 5.90 6.92 -2.61
CA ALA A 113 5.32 6.18 -3.72
C ALA A 113 6.40 5.58 -4.65
N SER A 114 7.54 6.26 -4.77
CA SER A 114 8.70 5.86 -5.57
C SER A 114 9.99 6.44 -4.97
N GLN A 115 11.13 6.21 -5.63
CA GLN A 115 12.41 6.79 -5.20
C GLN A 115 12.36 8.32 -5.32
N PRO A 116 12.73 9.09 -4.27
CA PRO A 116 12.92 10.54 -4.40
C PRO A 116 13.94 10.87 -5.47
N TYR A 117 13.74 11.98 -6.17
CA TYR A 117 14.56 12.38 -7.30
C TYR A 117 14.83 13.89 -7.28
N GLN A 118 15.68 14.39 -8.18
CA GLN A 118 16.01 15.82 -8.24
C GLN A 118 15.42 16.50 -9.48
N GLU A 119 15.03 17.76 -9.32
CA GLU A 119 14.58 18.66 -10.40
C GLU A 119 15.28 20.02 -10.28
N GLU A 120 15.30 20.78 -11.37
CA GLU A 120 15.72 22.19 -11.34
C GLU A 120 14.53 23.10 -11.12
N GLN A 121 14.60 23.93 -10.08
CA GLN A 121 13.60 24.96 -9.77
C GLN A 121 14.30 26.27 -9.43
N LEU A 122 13.57 27.38 -9.49
CA LEU A 122 14.09 28.67 -9.02
C LEU A 122 14.14 28.67 -7.48
N ASP A 123 15.19 29.29 -6.94
CA ASP A 123 15.29 29.60 -5.52
C ASP A 123 14.54 30.90 -5.17
N GLU A 124 14.56 31.30 -3.90
CA GLU A 124 13.88 32.52 -3.43
C GLU A 124 14.43 33.81 -4.09
N ASN A 125 15.63 33.78 -4.68
CA ASN A 125 16.26 34.88 -5.41
C ASN A 125 16.08 34.77 -6.94
N GLY A 126 15.35 33.78 -7.43
CA GLY A 126 15.17 33.53 -8.86
C GLY A 126 16.39 32.88 -9.54
N VAL A 127 17.24 32.19 -8.78
CA VAL A 127 18.40 31.46 -9.30
C VAL A 127 18.05 29.98 -9.46
N ASN A 128 18.43 29.36 -10.58
CA ASN A 128 18.28 27.93 -10.77
C ASN A 128 19.04 27.14 -9.70
N ARG A 129 18.38 26.15 -9.11
CA ARG A 129 18.95 25.25 -8.11
C ARG A 129 18.34 23.86 -8.24
N LYS A 130 19.07 22.86 -7.73
CA LYS A 130 18.54 21.51 -7.59
C LYS A 130 17.71 21.38 -6.32
N VAL A 131 16.51 20.85 -6.46
CA VAL A 131 15.64 20.50 -5.34
C VAL A 131 15.44 18.99 -5.27
N TRP A 132 15.12 18.48 -4.10
CA TRP A 132 14.66 17.10 -3.92
C TRP A 132 13.14 17.07 -4.01
N VAL A 133 12.61 16.15 -4.81
CA VAL A 133 11.18 15.87 -4.92
C VAL A 133 10.91 14.51 -4.29
N PHE A 134 9.90 14.49 -3.42
CA PHE A 134 9.45 13.33 -2.67
C PHE A 134 8.05 12.92 -3.14
N PRO A 135 7.93 11.86 -3.94
CA PRO A 135 6.64 11.35 -4.39
C PRO A 135 5.90 10.70 -3.21
N LEU A 136 4.81 11.29 -2.74
CA LEU A 136 4.03 10.83 -1.58
C LEU A 136 2.65 10.33 -2.01
N LYS A 137 2.19 9.22 -1.44
CA LYS A 137 0.83 8.69 -1.65
C LYS A 137 0.12 8.35 -0.34
N LEU A 138 -1.20 8.48 -0.32
CA LEU A 138 -2.05 8.17 0.84
C LEU A 138 -2.10 6.66 1.12
N VAL A 139 -2.08 6.29 2.40
CA VAL A 139 -2.07 4.88 2.86
C VAL A 139 -3.49 4.37 3.13
N GLU A 140 -4.28 5.10 3.90
CA GLU A 140 -5.61 4.62 4.35
C GLU A 140 -6.59 4.39 3.21
N GLU A 141 -6.62 5.31 2.24
CA GLU A 141 -7.50 5.16 1.08
C GLU A 141 -7.08 3.99 0.18
N GLU A 142 -5.77 3.71 0.07
CA GLU A 142 -5.25 2.55 -0.67
C GLU A 142 -5.70 1.24 -0.01
N ILE A 143 -5.58 1.14 1.31
CA ILE A 143 -6.07 -0.02 2.09
C ILE A 143 -7.58 -0.17 1.92
N LYS A 144 -8.35 0.91 2.07
CA LYS A 144 -9.81 0.89 1.94
C LYS A 144 -10.25 0.41 0.56
N LEU A 145 -9.63 0.92 -0.49
CA LEU A 145 -9.94 0.51 -1.87
C LEU A 145 -9.55 -0.95 -2.13
N ASP A 146 -8.43 -1.43 -1.59
CA ASP A 146 -8.04 -2.83 -1.73
C ASP A 146 -9.02 -3.78 -1.01
N LEU A 147 -9.48 -3.41 0.19
CA LEU A 147 -10.53 -4.15 0.93
C LEU A 147 -11.86 -4.18 0.16
N LEU A 148 -12.22 -3.08 -0.52
CA LEU A 148 -13.41 -3.03 -1.36
C LEU A 148 -13.31 -3.98 -2.57
N GLU A 149 -12.13 -4.11 -3.19
CA GLU A 149 -11.90 -5.09 -4.26
C GLU A 149 -12.00 -6.53 -3.78
N GLU A 150 -11.50 -6.82 -2.58
CA GLU A 150 -11.63 -8.14 -1.96
C GLU A 150 -13.11 -8.48 -1.68
N GLU A 151 -13.87 -7.53 -1.15
CA GLU A 151 -15.31 -7.68 -0.95
C GLU A 151 -16.10 -7.83 -2.27
N GLU A 152 -15.71 -7.09 -3.32
CA GLU A 152 -16.29 -7.23 -4.66
C GLU A 152 -16.05 -8.66 -5.20
N LEU A 153 -14.82 -9.18 -5.07
CA LEU A 153 -14.46 -10.54 -5.46
C LEU A 153 -15.27 -11.58 -4.66
N ARG A 154 -15.35 -11.43 -3.33
CA ARG A 154 -16.13 -12.33 -2.46
C ARG A 154 -17.60 -12.37 -2.87
N THR A 155 -18.18 -11.21 -3.17
CA THR A 155 -19.56 -11.09 -3.66
C THR A 155 -19.76 -11.80 -4.99
N LYS A 156 -18.82 -11.62 -5.94
CA LYS A 156 -18.83 -12.33 -7.24
C LYS A 156 -18.72 -13.85 -7.10
N LEU A 157 -18.01 -14.33 -6.08
CA LEU A 157 -17.86 -15.77 -5.77
C LEU A 157 -19.05 -16.33 -5.00
N ALA A 158 -19.80 -15.53 -4.24
CA ALA A 158 -20.97 -16.00 -3.52
C ALA A 158 -22.09 -16.54 -4.46
N SER A 159 -22.09 -16.10 -5.72
CA SER A 159 -23.12 -16.44 -6.72
C SER A 159 -22.75 -17.56 -7.68
N PHE A 160 -21.53 -18.14 -7.63
CA PHE A 160 -21.18 -19.24 -8.53
C PHE A 160 -21.96 -20.52 -8.17
N THR A 161 -22.17 -21.35 -9.18
CA THR A 161 -22.76 -22.68 -9.10
C THR A 161 -21.76 -23.74 -9.56
N ASP A 162 -22.04 -25.02 -9.33
CA ASP A 162 -21.14 -26.10 -9.75
C ASP A 162 -20.86 -26.14 -11.25
N LYS A 163 -21.72 -25.53 -12.08
CA LYS A 163 -21.53 -25.39 -13.53
C LYS A 163 -20.44 -24.39 -13.92
N ASP A 164 -20.12 -23.45 -13.03
CA ASP A 164 -19.09 -22.44 -13.25
C ASP A 164 -17.69 -22.96 -12.91
N ILE A 165 -17.61 -24.10 -12.21
CA ILE A 165 -16.34 -24.69 -11.76
C ILE A 165 -15.62 -25.27 -12.98
N PRO A 166 -14.33 -24.94 -13.19
CA PRO A 166 -13.57 -25.51 -14.30
C PRO A 166 -13.50 -27.04 -14.18
N PHE A 167 -13.64 -27.74 -15.32
CA PHE A 167 -13.58 -29.20 -15.36
C PHE A 167 -12.21 -29.74 -14.91
N GLU A 168 -11.14 -29.11 -15.40
CA GLU A 168 -9.77 -29.41 -15.03
C GLU A 168 -8.94 -28.13 -15.17
N PHE A 169 -8.24 -27.75 -14.09
CA PHE A 169 -7.29 -26.64 -14.11
C PHE A 169 -5.91 -27.19 -13.76
N ILE A 170 -4.91 -26.81 -14.54
CA ILE A 170 -3.51 -27.14 -14.31
C ILE A 170 -2.72 -25.84 -14.46
N TYR A 171 -1.73 -25.64 -13.59
CA TYR A 171 -0.81 -24.52 -13.71
C TYR A 171 -0.11 -24.57 -15.06
N ASN A 172 -0.18 -23.45 -15.77
CA ASN A 172 0.50 -23.29 -17.06
C ASN A 172 1.96 -22.83 -16.87
N GLY A 173 2.32 -22.37 -15.66
CA GLY A 173 3.70 -22.03 -15.27
C GLY A 173 4.30 -20.93 -16.14
N LYS A 174 3.47 -20.04 -16.66
CA LYS A 174 3.88 -18.95 -17.54
C LYS A 174 3.53 -17.60 -16.91
N PRO A 175 4.46 -16.63 -16.90
CA PRO A 175 4.16 -15.29 -16.46
C PRO A 175 3.01 -14.67 -17.26
N LYS A 176 2.03 -14.13 -16.54
CA LYS A 176 0.94 -13.35 -17.14
C LYS A 176 1.38 -11.90 -17.27
N ALA A 177 1.17 -11.32 -18.46
CA ALA A 177 1.52 -9.92 -18.73
C ALA A 177 0.83 -8.99 -17.73
N LYS A 178 1.59 -8.00 -17.24
CA LYS A 178 1.07 -6.98 -16.32
C LYS A 178 -0.07 -6.21 -16.98
N VAL A 179 -1.11 -5.94 -16.20
CA VAL A 179 -2.26 -5.15 -16.64
C VAL A 179 -2.16 -3.76 -16.02
N ASP A 180 -2.68 -2.77 -16.73
CA ASP A 180 -2.76 -1.42 -16.21
C ASP A 180 -3.77 -1.35 -15.06
N PRO A 181 -3.46 -0.62 -13.97
CA PRO A 181 -4.40 -0.44 -12.87
C PRO A 181 -5.54 0.49 -13.27
N VAL A 182 -6.66 0.37 -12.56
CA VAL A 182 -7.76 1.35 -12.61
C VAL A 182 -7.46 2.46 -11.60
N THR A 183 -7.59 3.72 -12.01
CA THR A 183 -7.40 4.86 -11.10
C THR A 183 -8.73 5.28 -10.48
N ILE A 184 -8.86 5.18 -9.16
CA ILE A 184 -10.04 5.59 -8.39
C ILE A 184 -9.58 6.58 -7.31
N ASN A 185 -10.16 7.78 -7.28
CA ASN A 185 -9.72 8.86 -6.36
C ASN A 185 -8.20 9.07 -6.40
N ARG A 186 -7.63 8.98 -7.61
CA ARG A 186 -6.20 9.08 -7.89
C ARG A 186 -5.35 7.91 -7.36
N ILE A 187 -5.94 6.88 -6.78
CA ILE A 187 -5.23 5.68 -6.33
C ILE A 187 -5.36 4.61 -7.41
N GLU A 188 -4.21 4.04 -7.78
CA GLU A 188 -4.14 2.91 -8.70
C GLU A 188 -4.49 1.60 -8.00
N ILE A 189 -5.53 0.93 -8.50
CA ILE A 189 -6.06 -0.33 -7.98
C ILE A 189 -6.02 -1.40 -9.06
N TYR A 190 -5.52 -2.57 -8.70
CA TYR A 190 -5.44 -3.73 -9.59
C TYR A 190 -6.66 -4.64 -9.35
N LYS A 191 -7.46 -4.84 -10.40
CA LYS A 191 -8.69 -5.66 -10.33
C LYS A 191 -8.36 -7.14 -10.14
N ARG A 192 -9.14 -7.81 -9.28
CA ARG A 192 -9.08 -9.26 -9.06
C ARG A 192 -10.07 -10.01 -9.95
N SER A 193 -9.65 -11.13 -10.52
CA SER A 193 -10.50 -11.95 -11.39
C SER A 193 -11.24 -13.06 -10.63
N LYS A 194 -12.56 -13.13 -10.85
CA LYS A 194 -13.41 -14.24 -10.37
C LYS A 194 -12.92 -15.58 -10.92
N SER A 195 -12.55 -15.64 -12.20
CA SER A 195 -12.18 -16.90 -12.85
C SER A 195 -10.85 -17.44 -12.32
N VAL A 196 -9.84 -16.58 -12.18
CA VAL A 196 -8.53 -16.94 -11.61
C VAL A 196 -8.70 -17.45 -10.18
N SER A 197 -9.49 -16.73 -9.38
CA SER A 197 -9.79 -17.15 -8.01
C SER A 197 -10.52 -18.51 -7.97
N LEU A 198 -11.53 -18.71 -8.82
CA LEU A 198 -12.29 -19.96 -8.87
C LEU A 198 -11.42 -21.14 -9.34
N ASN A 199 -10.51 -20.92 -10.29
CA ASN A 199 -9.53 -21.91 -10.73
C ASN A 199 -8.63 -22.37 -9.58
N ALA A 200 -8.09 -21.43 -8.80
CA ALA A 200 -7.26 -21.74 -7.65
C ALA A 200 -8.02 -22.52 -6.57
N LEU A 201 -9.26 -22.12 -6.25
CA LEU A 201 -10.12 -22.86 -5.31
C LEU A 201 -10.44 -24.27 -5.81
N ALA A 202 -10.73 -24.42 -7.11
CA ALA A 202 -11.01 -25.71 -7.73
C ALA A 202 -9.78 -26.62 -7.71
N TYR A 203 -8.59 -26.07 -7.98
CA TYR A 203 -7.32 -26.80 -7.89
C TYR A 203 -7.08 -27.36 -6.48
N ALA A 204 -7.36 -26.56 -5.45
CA ALA A 204 -7.30 -26.98 -4.04
C ALA A 204 -8.45 -27.92 -3.63
N LYS A 205 -9.33 -28.29 -4.57
CA LYS A 205 -10.55 -29.08 -4.35
C LYS A 205 -11.44 -28.47 -3.26
N PHE A 206 -11.43 -27.14 -3.14
CA PHE A 206 -12.14 -26.38 -2.12
C PHE A 206 -11.80 -26.80 -0.68
N ASN A 207 -10.56 -27.25 -0.43
CA ASN A 207 -10.04 -27.49 0.91
C ASN A 207 -9.05 -26.38 1.31
N CYS A 208 -8.80 -26.25 2.60
CA CYS A 208 -7.79 -25.33 3.11
C CYS A 208 -6.39 -25.88 2.80
N GLU A 209 -5.52 -25.03 2.25
CA GLU A 209 -4.15 -25.40 1.87
C GLU A 209 -3.16 -25.38 3.04
N ILE A 210 -3.52 -24.75 4.17
CA ILE A 210 -2.77 -24.91 5.42
C ILE A 210 -2.97 -26.32 5.98
N ASN A 211 -4.21 -26.79 5.98
CA ASN A 211 -4.56 -28.13 6.44
C ASN A 211 -5.88 -28.58 5.79
N SER A 212 -5.84 -29.64 4.99
CA SER A 212 -7.01 -30.16 4.28
C SER A 212 -8.07 -30.77 5.21
N THR A 213 -7.75 -31.06 6.47
CA THR A 213 -8.69 -31.58 7.46
C THR A 213 -9.48 -30.50 8.19
N HIS A 214 -9.17 -29.20 7.97
CA HIS A 214 -9.96 -28.13 8.57
C HIS A 214 -11.42 -28.22 8.13
N GLU A 215 -12.31 -28.19 9.11
CA GLU A 215 -13.75 -28.20 8.85
C GLU A 215 -14.17 -26.92 8.12
N SER A 216 -15.16 -27.09 7.25
CA SER A 216 -15.85 -25.99 6.61
C SER A 216 -17.26 -26.44 6.22
N PHE A 217 -18.16 -25.48 6.08
CA PHE A 217 -19.54 -25.70 5.67
C PHE A 217 -19.66 -25.79 4.14
N ILE A 218 -20.76 -26.36 3.66
CA ILE A 218 -21.09 -26.40 2.22
C ILE A 218 -21.70 -25.06 1.79
N ARG A 219 -21.30 -24.56 0.62
CA ARG A 219 -21.82 -23.31 0.06
C ARG A 219 -23.33 -23.42 -0.20
N LYS A 220 -24.03 -22.29 -0.07
CA LYS A 220 -25.48 -22.22 -0.31
C LYS A 220 -25.87 -22.63 -1.75
N ASN A 221 -25.06 -22.26 -2.74
CA ASN A 221 -25.38 -22.40 -4.17
C ASN A 221 -24.51 -23.45 -4.90
N SER A 222 -23.75 -24.27 -4.17
CA SER A 222 -22.77 -25.21 -4.72
C SER A 222 -22.59 -26.41 -3.80
N THR A 223 -22.25 -27.57 -4.33
CA THR A 223 -21.93 -28.77 -3.52
C THR A 223 -20.55 -28.70 -2.86
N LYS A 224 -19.77 -27.64 -3.11
CA LYS A 224 -18.41 -27.50 -2.61
C LYS A 224 -18.36 -26.88 -1.22
N LYS A 225 -17.32 -27.25 -0.46
CA LYS A 225 -16.97 -26.59 0.80
C LYS A 225 -16.67 -25.10 0.57
N TYR A 226 -16.90 -24.31 1.61
CA TYR A 226 -16.58 -22.90 1.61
C TYR A 226 -15.10 -22.68 1.95
N THR A 227 -14.37 -22.02 1.06
CA THR A 227 -13.01 -21.54 1.27
C THR A 227 -12.85 -20.17 0.59
N GLU A 228 -11.94 -19.36 1.10
CA GLU A 228 -11.69 -18.00 0.63
C GLU A 228 -10.41 -18.01 -0.20
N PRO A 229 -10.43 -17.45 -1.42
CA PRO A 229 -9.22 -17.27 -2.19
C PRO A 229 -8.43 -16.12 -1.58
N HIS A 230 -7.13 -16.32 -1.38
CA HIS A 230 -6.27 -15.32 -0.80
C HIS A 230 -4.99 -15.20 -1.63
N HIS A 231 -4.73 -14.00 -2.16
CA HIS A 231 -3.48 -13.72 -2.85
C HIS A 231 -2.33 -13.74 -1.83
N LEU A 232 -1.39 -14.66 -1.99
CA LEU A 232 -0.25 -14.83 -1.08
C LEU A 232 0.70 -13.64 -1.16
N VAL A 233 1.03 -13.16 -2.36
CA VAL A 233 1.62 -11.84 -2.55
C VAL A 233 0.46 -10.86 -2.72
N PRO A 234 0.24 -9.91 -1.79
CA PRO A 234 -0.95 -9.07 -1.82
C PRO A 234 -1.03 -8.17 -3.06
N MET A 235 -2.23 -8.02 -3.61
CA MET A 235 -2.47 -7.24 -4.84
C MET A 235 -2.07 -5.77 -4.72
N ALA A 236 -2.11 -5.19 -3.51
CA ALA A 236 -1.65 -3.82 -3.24
C ALA A 236 -0.18 -3.57 -3.63
N PHE A 237 0.64 -4.63 -3.70
CA PHE A 237 2.05 -4.54 -4.09
C PHE A 237 2.30 -4.80 -5.59
N SER A 238 1.26 -4.90 -6.42
CA SER A 238 1.41 -5.17 -7.87
C SER A 238 2.34 -4.19 -8.61
N LYS A 239 2.49 -2.94 -8.11
CA LYS A 239 3.45 -1.99 -8.69
C LYS A 239 4.90 -2.45 -8.59
N GLU A 240 5.24 -3.23 -7.57
CA GLU A 240 6.61 -3.72 -7.31
C GLU A 240 7.02 -4.88 -8.24
N PHE A 241 6.07 -5.44 -9.01
CA PHE A 241 6.31 -6.57 -9.89
C PHE A 241 6.15 -6.19 -11.37
N SER A 242 6.93 -6.82 -12.25
CA SER A 242 6.85 -6.65 -13.71
C SER A 242 5.79 -7.54 -14.38
N VAL A 243 5.18 -8.44 -13.61
CA VAL A 243 4.16 -9.41 -14.04
C VAL A 243 2.84 -9.14 -13.32
N ASN A 244 1.76 -9.74 -13.79
CA ASN A 244 0.46 -9.68 -13.11
C ASN A 244 0.46 -10.58 -11.86
N LEU A 245 0.04 -10.05 -10.72
CA LEU A 245 -0.12 -10.81 -9.47
C LEU A 245 -1.44 -11.59 -9.39
N ASP A 246 -2.43 -11.27 -10.22
CA ASP A 246 -3.70 -11.98 -10.32
C ASP A 246 -3.58 -13.22 -11.24
N VAL A 247 -2.88 -14.22 -10.70
CA VAL A 247 -2.59 -15.53 -11.28
C VAL A 247 -2.87 -16.63 -10.25
N GLU A 248 -3.26 -17.81 -10.72
CA GLU A 248 -3.65 -18.92 -9.86
C GLU A 248 -2.52 -19.42 -8.95
N GLU A 249 -1.27 -19.31 -9.40
CA GLU A 249 -0.06 -19.67 -8.63
C GLU A 249 0.09 -18.83 -7.37
N ASN A 250 -0.43 -17.59 -7.39
CA ASN A 250 -0.39 -16.64 -6.29
C ASN A 250 -1.64 -16.70 -5.39
N ILE A 251 -2.64 -17.51 -5.70
CA ILE A 251 -3.87 -17.62 -4.90
C ILE A 251 -3.87 -18.95 -4.15
N VAL A 252 -4.11 -18.88 -2.84
CA VAL A 252 -4.30 -20.04 -1.96
C VAL A 252 -5.75 -20.15 -1.53
N SER A 253 -6.25 -21.38 -1.40
CA SER A 253 -7.57 -21.67 -0.82
C SER A 253 -7.48 -21.82 0.70
N LEU A 254 -8.16 -20.97 1.46
CA LEU A 254 -8.13 -20.99 2.93
C LEU A 254 -9.52 -21.19 3.54
N CYS A 255 -9.62 -21.90 4.66
CA CYS A 255 -10.84 -21.81 5.49
C CYS A 255 -10.90 -20.43 6.17
N SER A 256 -12.10 -19.98 6.55
CA SER A 256 -12.27 -18.64 7.16
C SER A 256 -11.42 -18.42 8.42
N ASN A 257 -11.15 -19.47 9.20
CA ASN A 257 -10.26 -19.34 10.36
C ASN A 257 -8.81 -19.04 9.94
N CYS A 258 -8.24 -19.79 9.01
CA CYS A 258 -6.88 -19.56 8.53
C CYS A 258 -6.76 -18.23 7.78
N HIS A 259 -7.78 -17.86 7.00
CA HIS A 259 -7.83 -16.57 6.31
C HIS A 259 -7.75 -15.41 7.31
N ASN A 260 -8.63 -15.41 8.33
CA ASN A 260 -8.63 -14.38 9.37
C ASN A 260 -7.37 -14.41 10.24
N LEU A 261 -6.81 -15.60 10.52
CA LEU A 261 -5.56 -15.70 11.27
C LEU A 261 -4.39 -15.06 10.50
N ILE A 262 -4.38 -15.14 9.16
CA ILE A 262 -3.36 -14.45 8.36
C ILE A 262 -3.47 -12.93 8.46
N HIS A 263 -4.69 -12.38 8.43
CA HIS A 263 -4.89 -10.93 8.46
C HIS A 263 -4.84 -10.30 9.85
N TYR A 264 -5.33 -11.02 10.87
CA TYR A 264 -5.61 -10.46 12.20
C TYR A 264 -4.95 -11.24 13.34
N GLY A 265 -4.40 -12.42 13.04
CA GLY A 265 -3.79 -13.30 14.03
C GLY A 265 -2.42 -12.83 14.47
N ARG A 266 -2.11 -13.02 15.76
CA ARG A 266 -0.75 -12.82 16.28
C ARG A 266 0.26 -13.75 15.62
N ASP A 267 -0.15 -15.00 15.39
CA ASP A 267 0.72 -16.09 14.95
C ASP A 267 0.67 -16.29 13.42
N TYR A 268 0.28 -15.25 12.66
CA TYR A 268 0.10 -15.31 11.21
C TYR A 268 1.36 -15.77 10.46
N LEU A 269 2.56 -15.45 10.99
CA LEU A 269 3.84 -15.76 10.35
C LEU A 269 4.05 -17.27 10.17
N GLU A 270 3.50 -18.10 11.05
CA GLU A 270 3.61 -19.57 10.94
C GLU A 270 2.84 -20.07 9.71
N LEU A 271 1.59 -19.61 9.54
CA LEU A 271 0.76 -19.93 8.37
C LEU A 271 1.37 -19.37 7.09
N LEU A 272 1.83 -18.12 7.14
CA LEU A 272 2.44 -17.46 5.99
C LEU A 272 3.68 -18.23 5.51
N LYS A 273 4.47 -18.78 6.43
CA LYS A 273 5.65 -19.58 6.09
C LYS A 273 5.29 -20.92 5.44
N ILE A 274 4.24 -21.59 5.92
CA ILE A 274 3.73 -22.83 5.30
C ILE A 274 3.33 -22.55 3.84
N LEU A 275 2.56 -21.48 3.60
CA LEU A 275 2.10 -21.10 2.27
C LEU A 275 3.25 -20.66 1.37
N TYR A 276 4.20 -19.87 1.89
CA TYR A 276 5.37 -19.46 1.13
C TYR A 276 6.16 -20.67 0.63
N VAL A 277 6.46 -21.63 1.52
CA VAL A 277 7.23 -22.83 1.15
C VAL A 277 6.48 -23.65 0.10
N SER A 278 5.15 -23.80 0.24
CA SER A 278 4.36 -24.57 -0.73
C SER A 278 4.23 -23.87 -2.09
N ARG A 279 4.25 -22.53 -2.13
CA ARG A 279 4.04 -21.74 -3.35
C ARG A 279 5.31 -21.24 -4.03
N LYS A 280 6.47 -21.24 -3.36
CA LYS A 280 7.71 -20.62 -3.87
C LYS A 280 8.02 -20.95 -5.34
N LYS A 281 8.06 -22.23 -5.71
CA LYS A 281 8.38 -22.66 -7.08
C LYS A 281 7.30 -22.25 -8.10
N LEU A 282 6.04 -22.25 -7.69
CA LEU A 282 4.92 -21.84 -8.55
C LEU A 282 4.97 -20.33 -8.80
N LEU A 283 5.21 -19.53 -7.75
CA LEU A 283 5.43 -18.09 -7.87
C LEU A 283 6.60 -17.77 -8.82
N GLU A 284 7.74 -18.45 -8.65
CA GLU A 284 8.90 -18.30 -9.54
C GLU A 284 8.55 -18.62 -11.01
N SER A 285 7.78 -19.70 -11.25
CA SER A 285 7.31 -20.04 -12.60
C SER A 285 6.36 -19.01 -13.21
N ALA A 286 5.58 -18.31 -12.38
CA ALA A 286 4.74 -17.19 -12.78
C ALA A 286 5.52 -15.86 -12.91
N GLY A 287 6.84 -15.87 -12.68
CA GLY A 287 7.69 -14.68 -12.73
C GLY A 287 7.62 -13.80 -11.49
N ILE A 288 7.08 -14.31 -10.38
CA ILE A 288 6.95 -13.62 -9.10
C ILE A 288 8.10 -14.06 -8.18
N TYR A 289 9.16 -13.26 -8.13
CA TYR A 289 10.33 -13.52 -7.29
C TYR A 289 10.26 -12.73 -5.99
N ILE A 290 10.13 -13.42 -4.85
CA ILE A 290 10.04 -12.79 -3.54
C ILE A 290 10.66 -13.67 -2.44
N SER A 291 11.41 -13.05 -1.52
CA SER A 291 11.90 -13.73 -0.31
C SER A 291 10.81 -13.82 0.76
N PHE A 292 10.92 -14.77 1.68
CA PHE A 292 9.98 -14.87 2.80
C PHE A 292 9.99 -13.60 3.66
N GLU A 293 11.16 -13.02 3.88
CA GLU A 293 11.32 -11.80 4.69
C GLU A 293 10.59 -10.63 4.05
N ARG A 294 10.68 -10.48 2.72
CA ARG A 294 9.97 -9.43 1.99
C ARG A 294 8.46 -9.68 2.00
N LEU A 295 8.04 -10.93 1.85
CA LEU A 295 6.64 -11.31 1.94
C LEU A 295 6.07 -10.96 3.32
N ALA A 296 6.75 -11.33 4.40
CA ALA A 296 6.33 -11.03 5.77
C ALA A 296 6.14 -9.53 6.03
N GLN A 297 6.98 -8.67 5.44
CA GLN A 297 6.81 -7.22 5.53
C GLN A 297 5.55 -6.69 4.83
N MET A 298 4.99 -7.41 3.85
CA MET A 298 3.76 -7.03 3.16
C MET A 298 2.49 -7.30 3.99
N TYR A 299 2.62 -8.06 5.08
CA TYR A 299 1.53 -8.43 6.02
C TYR A 299 1.60 -7.65 7.35
N GLN A 300 2.45 -6.62 7.45
CA GLN A 300 2.59 -5.73 8.61
C GLN A 300 1.81 -4.43 8.38
#